data_AF-A0A1X7U396-F1
#
_entry.id   AF-A0A1X7U396-F1
#
_cell.length_a   1.000
_cell.length_b   1.000
_cell.length_c   1.000
_cell.angle_alpha   90.00
_cell.angle_beta   90.00
_cell.angle_gamma   90.00
#
_symmetry.space_group_name_H-M   'P 1'
#
loop_
_entity.id
_entity.type
_entity.pdbx_description
1 polymer ?
#
loop_
_entity_poly.entity_id
_entity_poly.type
_entity_poly.pdbx_seq_one_letter_code
_entity_poly.pdbx_strand_id
1 'polypeptide(L)'
;FLPKDICDVKKVEVCRGVRLCSSTVEPIGFKIPRVKTEYFQDDLFCNTLVTWKAGIGAREWLDGANGSLETVSLKPEGMKPLSEAPKPAPGSNVPKYSSKVLHQKSDQEKKEELIAAMINKMGDKDDEPLPQDDVDGVDSDEWDD
;
A
#
# COMPACT_ATOMS: atom_id res chain seq x y z
N PHE A 1 18.42 -13.38 -1.49
CA PHE A 1 17.47 -13.70 -0.41
C PHE A 1 17.77 -15.10 0.13
N LEU A 2 17.40 -15.37 1.38
CA LEU A 2 17.57 -16.66 2.02
C LEU A 2 16.59 -17.70 1.44
N PRO A 3 16.90 -19.00 1.59
CA PRO A 3 15.99 -20.10 1.29
C PRO A 3 14.58 -19.93 1.88
N LYS A 4 13.57 -20.44 1.17
CA LYS A 4 12.16 -20.24 1.51
C LYS A 4 11.72 -21.02 2.75
N ASP A 5 12.37 -22.13 3.07
CA ASP A 5 12.17 -22.93 4.29
C ASP A 5 12.48 -22.16 5.57
N ILE A 6 13.30 -21.10 5.50
CA ILE A 6 13.63 -20.22 6.64
C ILE A 6 12.56 -19.14 6.87
N CYS A 7 11.68 -18.88 5.90
CA CYS A 7 10.67 -17.84 5.99
C CYS A 7 9.56 -18.21 7.00
N ASP A 8 9.05 -17.24 7.75
CA ASP A 8 7.91 -17.44 8.65
C ASP A 8 6.59 -17.43 7.88
N VAL A 9 6.21 -18.61 7.38
CA VAL A 9 4.99 -18.82 6.58
C VAL A 9 3.73 -18.44 7.35
N LYS A 10 3.69 -18.68 8.68
CA LYS A 10 2.54 -18.31 9.53
C LYS A 10 2.33 -16.81 9.59
N LYS A 11 3.41 -16.02 9.53
CA LYS A 11 3.35 -14.55 9.47
C LYS A 11 3.28 -13.99 8.05
N VAL A 12 3.01 -14.84 7.05
CA VAL A 12 2.96 -14.47 5.64
C VAL A 12 4.24 -13.74 5.19
N GLU A 13 5.39 -14.19 5.72
CA GLU A 13 6.70 -13.74 5.26
C GLU A 13 7.05 -14.48 3.98
N VAL A 14 7.08 -13.76 2.86
CA VAL A 14 7.35 -14.34 1.55
C VAL A 14 8.82 -14.34 1.22
N CYS A 15 9.63 -13.51 1.90
CA CYS A 15 11.04 -13.40 1.61
C CYS A 15 11.81 -12.96 2.85
N ARG A 16 12.96 -13.57 3.10
CA ARG A 16 13.91 -13.11 4.11
C ARG A 16 15.26 -12.84 3.46
N GLY A 17 15.91 -11.77 3.85
CA GLY A 17 17.26 -11.40 3.43
C GLY A 17 18.09 -10.99 4.63
N VAL A 18 19.36 -10.69 4.37
CA VAL A 18 20.25 -10.07 5.34
C VAL A 18 20.80 -8.80 4.72
N ARG A 19 20.80 -7.71 5.49
CA ARG A 19 21.43 -6.45 5.14
C ARG A 19 22.75 -6.35 5.90
N LEU A 20 23.81 -6.07 5.16
CA LEU A 20 25.10 -5.77 5.73
C LEU A 20 25.16 -4.28 6.09
N CYS A 21 25.44 -3.99 7.36
CA CYS A 21 25.73 -2.65 7.87
C CYS A 21 27.23 -2.53 8.16
N SER A 22 27.69 -1.34 8.59
CA SER A 22 29.12 -1.08 8.83
C SER A 22 29.78 -2.03 9.82
N SER A 23 29.04 -2.55 10.80
CA SER A 23 29.56 -3.43 11.86
C SER A 23 28.60 -4.56 12.25
N THR A 24 27.47 -4.70 11.55
CA THR A 24 26.41 -5.66 11.90
C THR A 24 25.81 -6.29 10.64
N VAL A 25 25.22 -7.47 10.82
CA VAL A 25 24.40 -8.14 9.79
C VAL A 25 22.98 -8.23 10.34
N GLU A 26 22.04 -7.57 9.68
CA GLU A 26 20.65 -7.45 10.14
C GLU A 26 19.71 -8.25 9.24
N PRO A 27 18.86 -9.13 9.80
CA PRO A 27 17.85 -9.84 9.01
C PRO A 27 16.72 -8.90 8.59
N ILE A 28 16.32 -8.97 7.32
CA ILE A 28 15.18 -8.22 6.77
C ILE A 28 14.14 -9.21 6.24
N GLY A 29 12.93 -9.14 6.80
CA GLY A 29 11.78 -9.94 6.37
C GLY A 29 10.78 -9.11 5.57
N PHE A 30 10.30 -9.66 4.45
CA PHE A 30 9.27 -9.08 3.60
C PHE A 30 7.97 -9.86 3.80
N LYS A 31 6.92 -9.16 4.23
CA LYS A 31 5.61 -9.74 4.56
C LYS A 31 4.52 -9.13 3.71
N ILE A 32 3.57 -9.95 3.29
CA ILE A 32 2.38 -9.48 2.56
C ILE A 32 1.26 -9.26 3.59
N PRO A 33 0.68 -8.05 3.69
CA PRO A 33 -0.45 -7.79 4.59
C PRO A 33 -1.65 -8.66 4.19
N ARG A 34 -2.14 -9.49 5.12
CA ARG A 34 -3.30 -10.36 4.93
C ARG A 34 -4.25 -10.26 6.11
N VAL A 35 -5.54 -10.43 5.84
CA VAL A 35 -6.60 -10.34 6.86
C VAL A 35 -6.79 -11.66 7.61
N LYS A 36 -6.67 -12.79 6.89
CA LYS A 36 -6.91 -14.14 7.40
C LYS A 36 -5.59 -14.90 7.59
N THR A 37 -4.69 -14.38 8.44
CA THR A 37 -3.35 -14.97 8.64
C THR A 37 -3.38 -16.31 9.39
N GLU A 38 -4.52 -16.67 9.98
CA GLU A 38 -4.76 -17.97 10.60
C GLU A 38 -4.88 -19.12 9.57
N TYR A 39 -5.15 -18.79 8.30
CA TYR A 39 -5.14 -19.74 7.19
C TYR A 39 -3.81 -19.70 6.43
N PHE A 40 -3.35 -20.87 6.01
CA PHE A 40 -2.18 -21.00 5.15
C PHE A 40 -2.50 -20.37 3.81
N GLN A 41 -1.73 -19.35 3.42
CA GLN A 41 -1.94 -18.60 2.19
C GLN A 41 -1.43 -19.42 0.99
N ASP A 42 -2.19 -20.42 0.57
CA ASP A 42 -1.86 -21.33 -0.53
C ASP A 42 -1.83 -20.63 -1.90
N ASP A 43 -2.46 -19.46 -2.01
CA ASP A 43 -2.34 -18.55 -3.14
C ASP A 43 -0.96 -17.85 -3.22
N LEU A 44 -0.28 -17.69 -2.09
CA LEU A 44 1.06 -17.09 -2.01
C LEU A 44 2.18 -18.14 -1.96
N PHE A 45 1.93 -19.25 -1.30
CA PHE A 45 2.90 -20.32 -1.06
C PHE A 45 2.52 -21.55 -1.87
N CYS A 46 2.87 -21.53 -3.16
CA CYS A 46 2.79 -22.71 -4.01
C CYS A 46 3.83 -23.77 -3.60
N ASN A 47 3.73 -24.96 -4.19
CA ASN A 47 4.75 -26.00 -4.03
C ASN A 47 6.13 -25.42 -4.41
N THR A 48 7.00 -25.34 -3.42
CA THR A 48 8.27 -24.61 -3.50
C THR A 48 9.37 -25.56 -3.92
N LEU A 49 10.17 -25.16 -4.90
CA LEU A 49 11.37 -25.89 -5.31
C LEU A 49 12.36 -25.97 -4.14
N VAL A 50 12.83 -27.18 -3.85
CA VAL A 50 13.84 -27.46 -2.83
C VAL A 50 15.21 -27.09 -3.39
N THR A 51 15.58 -25.81 -3.29
CA THR A 51 16.86 -25.31 -3.82
C THR A 51 18.05 -25.64 -2.91
N TRP A 52 17.79 -26.10 -1.69
CA TRP A 52 18.82 -26.47 -0.70
C TRP A 52 19.22 -27.95 -0.75
N LYS A 53 18.65 -28.74 -1.67
CA LYS A 53 19.07 -30.12 -1.94
C LYS A 53 19.44 -30.25 -3.41
N ALA A 54 20.46 -31.06 -3.69
CA ALA A 54 20.81 -31.41 -5.05
C ALA A 54 19.75 -32.36 -5.62
N GLY A 55 19.31 -32.12 -6.85
CA GLY A 55 18.35 -33.01 -7.54
C GLY A 55 18.97 -34.34 -7.95
N ILE A 56 20.27 -34.34 -8.30
CA ILE A 56 21.07 -35.53 -8.61
C ILE A 56 22.49 -35.38 -8.08
N GLY A 57 23.23 -36.49 -7.98
CA GLY A 57 24.63 -36.48 -7.58
C GLY A 57 25.55 -35.89 -8.66
N ALA A 58 26.69 -35.33 -8.25
CA ALA A 58 27.64 -34.70 -9.18
C ALA A 58 28.14 -35.66 -10.28
N ARG A 59 28.43 -36.92 -9.93
CA ARG A 59 28.90 -37.94 -10.88
C ARG A 59 27.82 -38.31 -11.90
N GLU A 60 26.58 -38.45 -11.45
CA GLU A 60 25.44 -38.74 -12.32
C GLU A 60 25.19 -37.60 -13.32
N TRP A 61 25.32 -36.35 -12.87
CA TRP A 61 25.26 -35.20 -13.77
C TRP A 61 26.42 -35.16 -14.77
N LEU A 62 27.65 -35.44 -14.32
CA LEU A 62 28.84 -35.53 -15.20
C LEU A 62 28.73 -36.67 -16.22
N ASP A 63 28.06 -37.76 -15.87
CA ASP A 63 27.76 -38.88 -16.77
C ASP A 63 26.62 -38.55 -17.76
N GLY A 64 26.11 -37.30 -17.77
CA GLY A 64 25.15 -36.77 -18.73
C GLY A 64 23.68 -36.87 -18.32
N ALA A 65 23.39 -37.29 -17.08
CA ALA A 65 22.02 -37.32 -16.58
C ALA A 65 21.50 -35.92 -16.23
N ASN A 66 20.19 -35.73 -16.36
CA ASN A 66 19.50 -34.50 -15.96
C ASN A 66 18.56 -34.79 -14.80
N GLY A 67 18.80 -34.12 -13.67
CA GLY A 67 17.97 -34.20 -12.47
C GLY A 67 16.93 -33.08 -12.42
N SER A 68 15.74 -33.38 -11.93
CA SER A 68 14.76 -32.36 -11.53
C SER A 68 14.90 -32.06 -10.03
N LEU A 69 14.61 -30.82 -9.65
CA LEU A 69 14.50 -30.46 -8.24
C LEU A 69 13.15 -30.90 -7.70
N GLU A 70 13.16 -31.46 -6.50
CA GLU A 70 11.95 -31.77 -5.74
C GLU A 70 11.18 -30.48 -5.43
N THR A 71 9.84 -30.58 -5.33
CA THR A 71 9.00 -29.51 -4.79
C THR A 71 8.33 -29.96 -3.51
N VAL A 72 8.25 -29.07 -2.53
CA VAL A 72 7.63 -29.32 -1.22
C VAL A 72 6.61 -28.25 -0.88
N SER A 73 5.54 -28.64 -0.18
CA SER A 73 4.61 -27.68 0.39
C SER A 73 5.21 -27.05 1.64
N LEU A 74 5.20 -25.72 1.73
CA LEU A 74 5.63 -24.99 2.93
C LEU A 74 4.51 -24.85 3.97
N LYS A 75 3.41 -25.60 3.82
CA LYS A 75 2.25 -25.56 4.70
C LYS A 75 2.65 -26.00 6.12
N PRO A 76 2.49 -25.13 7.14
CA PRO A 76 2.75 -25.52 8.52
C PRO A 76 1.75 -26.59 9.00
N GLU A 77 2.22 -27.47 9.88
CA GLU A 77 1.37 -28.50 10.48
C GLU A 77 0.18 -27.87 11.24
N GLY A 78 -1.01 -28.45 11.07
CA GLY A 78 -2.25 -28.00 11.70
C GLY A 78 -2.92 -26.76 11.07
N MET A 79 -2.32 -26.14 10.05
CA MET A 79 -2.91 -24.98 9.37
C MET A 79 -3.86 -25.43 8.23
N LYS A 80 -5.01 -24.79 8.07
CA LYS A 80 -5.90 -25.02 6.91
C LYS A 80 -5.57 -24.07 5.77
N PRO A 81 -5.62 -24.48 4.50
CA PRO A 81 -5.38 -23.58 3.37
C PRO A 81 -6.47 -22.51 3.26
N LEU A 82 -6.12 -21.35 2.72
CA LEU A 82 -7.03 -20.21 2.54
C LEU A 82 -8.14 -20.54 1.54
N SER A 83 -7.85 -21.36 0.53
CA SER A 83 -8.86 -21.87 -0.42
C SER A 83 -10.03 -22.61 0.26
N GLU A 84 -9.81 -23.24 1.41
CA GLU A 84 -10.86 -23.92 2.21
C GLU A 84 -11.57 -22.98 3.19
N ALA A 85 -11.13 -21.73 3.32
CA ALA A 85 -11.72 -20.80 4.27
C ALA A 85 -13.17 -20.45 3.90
N PRO A 86 -14.09 -20.31 4.88
CA PRO A 86 -15.45 -19.89 4.61
C PRO A 86 -15.48 -18.56 3.83
N LYS A 87 -16.23 -18.55 2.73
CA LYS A 87 -16.46 -17.33 1.95
C LYS A 87 -17.19 -16.33 2.84
N PRO A 88 -16.75 -15.05 2.87
CA PRO A 88 -17.45 -14.04 3.64
C PRO A 88 -18.90 -13.91 3.12
N ALA A 89 -19.84 -13.70 4.04
CA ALA A 89 -21.23 -13.45 3.68
C ALA A 89 -21.32 -12.23 2.74
N PRO A 90 -22.20 -12.27 1.71
CA PRO A 90 -22.40 -11.13 0.82
C PRO A 90 -22.86 -9.92 1.65
N GLY A 91 -22.03 -8.87 1.71
CA GLY A 91 -22.36 -7.61 2.41
C GLY A 91 -21.26 -7.02 3.30
N SER A 92 -20.21 -7.76 3.65
CA SER A 92 -19.10 -7.22 4.45
C SER A 92 -18.02 -6.58 3.56
N ASN A 93 -18.37 -5.50 2.85
CA ASN A 93 -17.40 -4.65 2.17
C ASN A 93 -16.91 -3.57 3.14
N VAL A 94 -16.10 -3.96 4.12
CA VAL A 94 -15.30 -3.00 4.87
C VAL A 94 -13.87 -3.07 4.32
N PRO A 95 -13.41 -2.07 3.55
CA PRO A 95 -12.03 -2.04 3.10
C PRO A 95 -11.12 -1.84 4.33
N LYS A 96 -10.53 -2.92 4.83
CA LYS A 96 -9.65 -2.90 6.01
C LYS A 96 -8.24 -2.38 5.71
N TYR A 97 -7.90 -2.17 4.44
CA TYR A 97 -6.66 -1.53 4.03
C TYR A 97 -6.94 -0.16 3.43
N SER A 98 -7.15 0.82 4.30
CA SER A 98 -7.13 2.23 3.90
C SER A 98 -5.67 2.61 3.66
N SER A 99 -5.21 2.56 2.41
CA SER A 99 -4.12 3.43 1.99
C SER A 99 -4.59 4.84 2.28
N LYS A 100 -4.17 5.43 3.42
CA LYS A 100 -4.64 6.73 3.95
C LYS A 100 -5.42 7.50 2.89
N VAL A 101 -6.74 7.27 2.83
CA VAL A 101 -7.59 8.02 1.93
C VAL A 101 -7.52 9.42 2.51
N LEU A 102 -6.75 10.29 1.86
CA LEU A 102 -6.77 11.71 2.10
C LEU A 102 -8.26 12.04 2.15
N HIS A 103 -8.75 12.50 3.30
CA HIS A 103 -10.15 12.84 3.46
C HIS A 103 -10.47 13.86 2.35
N GLN A 104 -11.09 13.40 1.25
CA GLN A 104 -11.51 14.28 0.19
C GLN A 104 -12.68 15.03 0.79
N LYS A 105 -12.38 16.23 1.31
CA LYS A 105 -13.39 17.17 1.76
C LYS A 105 -14.46 17.27 0.67
N SER A 106 -15.72 17.30 1.07
CA SER A 106 -16.81 17.51 0.13
C SER A 106 -16.58 18.81 -0.64
N ASP A 107 -17.15 18.93 -1.84
CA ASP A 107 -17.02 20.16 -2.62
C ASP A 107 -17.60 21.37 -1.87
N GLN A 108 -18.56 21.13 -0.97
CA GLN A 108 -19.11 22.13 -0.07
C GLN A 108 -18.09 22.61 0.97
N GLU A 109 -17.38 21.71 1.65
CA GLU A 109 -16.34 22.08 2.61
C GLU A 109 -15.16 22.79 1.95
N LYS A 110 -14.77 22.37 0.73
CA LYS A 110 -13.73 23.08 -0.04
C LYS A 110 -14.19 24.49 -0.39
N LYS A 111 -15.46 24.68 -0.73
CA LYS A 111 -16.04 25.99 -1.04
C LYS A 111 -16.04 26.90 0.19
N GLU A 112 -16.46 26.39 1.34
CA GLU A 112 -16.48 27.14 2.59
C GLU A 112 -15.06 27.55 3.03
N GLU A 113 -14.09 26.65 2.89
CA GLU A 113 -12.68 26.94 3.20
C GLU A 113 -12.10 28.00 2.24
N LEU A 114 -12.46 27.95 0.96
CA LEU A 114 -12.05 28.95 -0.03
C LEU A 114 -12.66 30.34 0.25
N ILE A 115 -13.92 30.38 0.67
CA ILE A 115 -14.62 31.62 1.07
C ILE A 115 -13.98 32.19 2.33
N ALA A 116 -13.75 31.36 3.35
CA ALA A 116 -13.06 31.78 4.58
C ALA A 116 -11.65 32.32 4.29
N ALA A 117 -10.92 31.68 3.36
CA ALA A 117 -9.60 32.16 2.93
C ALA A 117 -9.66 33.49 2.17
N MET A 118 -10.69 33.71 1.33
CA MET A 118 -10.92 35.00 0.67
C MET A 118 -11.21 36.09 1.69
N ILE A 119 -12.10 35.84 2.65
CA ILE A 119 -12.45 36.80 3.71
C ILE A 119 -11.21 37.17 4.54
N ASN A 120 -10.46 36.17 4.99
CA ASN A 120 -9.27 36.40 5.81
C ASN A 120 -8.14 37.10 5.02
N LYS A 121 -8.09 36.92 3.69
CA LYS A 121 -7.11 37.57 2.81
C LYS A 121 -7.50 38.98 2.39
N MET A 122 -8.79 39.25 2.22
CA MET A 122 -9.29 40.61 1.94
C MET A 122 -9.18 41.51 3.18
N GLY A 123 -9.19 40.93 4.39
CA GLY A 123 -9.23 41.69 5.64
C GLY A 123 -10.56 42.45 5.76
N ASP A 124 -10.92 42.87 6.97
CA ASP A 124 -12.11 43.65 7.26
C ASP A 124 -11.96 45.05 6.63
N LYS A 125 -12.19 45.14 5.31
CA LYS A 125 -12.14 46.38 4.51
C LYS A 125 -13.52 46.97 4.29
N ASP A 126 -14.52 46.48 5.00
CA ASP A 126 -15.92 46.88 4.81
C ASP A 126 -16.20 48.30 5.34
N ASP A 127 -15.29 48.89 6.13
CA ASP A 127 -15.46 50.20 6.77
C ASP A 127 -14.61 51.35 6.17
N GLU A 128 -13.74 51.10 5.18
CA GLU A 128 -13.08 52.19 4.44
C GLU A 128 -13.89 52.51 3.17
N PRO A 129 -14.39 53.75 3.00
CA PRO A 129 -15.00 54.16 1.72
C PRO A 129 -13.99 53.92 0.60
N LEU A 130 -14.46 53.37 -0.52
CA LEU A 130 -13.55 53.12 -1.63
C LEU A 130 -13.04 54.48 -2.11
N PRO A 131 -11.78 54.60 -2.58
CA PRO A 131 -11.26 55.85 -3.15
C PRO A 131 -12.10 56.38 -4.34
N GLN A 132 -12.96 55.53 -4.91
CA GLN A 132 -13.92 55.88 -5.95
C GLN A 132 -15.17 56.60 -5.40
N ASP A 133 -15.49 56.43 -4.12
CA ASP A 133 -16.60 57.10 -3.44
C ASP A 133 -16.25 58.55 -3.07
N ASP A 134 -14.95 58.87 -2.98
CA ASP A 134 -14.43 60.23 -2.70
C ASP A 134 -14.32 61.11 -3.96
N VAL A 135 -14.52 60.55 -5.15
CA VAL A 135 -14.49 61.30 -6.41
C VAL A 135 -15.91 61.46 -6.94
N ASP A 136 -16.38 62.70 -7.03
CA ASP A 136 -17.61 62.99 -7.76
C ASP A 136 -17.42 62.54 -9.21
N GLY A 137 -18.28 61.63 -9.66
CA GLY A 137 -18.32 61.18 -11.04
C GLY A 137 -18.62 62.36 -11.97
N VAL A 138 -18.17 62.25 -13.22
CA VAL A 138 -18.51 63.20 -14.28
C VAL A 138 -20.03 63.15 -14.50
N ASP A 139 -20.70 64.31 -14.47
CA ASP A 139 -22.15 64.42 -14.67
C ASP A 139 -22.56 63.76 -15.98
N SER A 140 -23.71 63.07 -15.99
CA SER A 140 -24.20 62.35 -17.18
C SER A 140 -24.31 63.23 -18.42
N ASP A 141 -24.47 64.54 -18.24
CA ASP A 141 -24.65 65.52 -19.30
C ASP A 141 -23.33 65.89 -20.00
N GLU A 142 -22.17 65.57 -19.42
CA GLU A 142 -20.84 65.82 -20.02
C GLU A 142 -20.37 64.66 -20.93
N TRP A 143 -21.11 63.54 -20.94
CA TRP A 143 -20.85 62.38 -21.80
C TRP A 143 -21.58 62.42 -23.15
N ASP A 144 -22.48 63.40 -23.35
CA ASP A 144 -23.39 63.48 -24.51
C ASP A 144 -22.98 64.55 -25.57
N ASP A 145 -21.70 64.99 -25.60
CA ASP A 145 -21.12 65.81 -26.71
C ASP A 145 -20.11 65.03 -27.57
#